data_AF-C3PHD0-F1
#
_entry.id   AF-C3PHD0-F1
#
_cell.length_a   1.000
_cell.length_b   1.000
_cell.length_c   1.000
_cell.angle_alpha   90.00
_cell.angle_beta   90.00
_cell.angle_gamma   90.00
#
_symmetry.space_group_name_H-M   'P 1'
#
loop_
_entity.id
_entity.type
_entity.pdbx_description
1 polymer ?
#
loop_
_entity_poly.entity_id
_entity_poly.type
_entity_poly.pdbx_seq_one_letter_code
_entity_poly.pdbx_strand_id
1 'polypeptide(L)'
;MWKDHTLPEGTVIYPGVVSHSTNAVEHPRLVADRIIQFAELVGPENVIASTDCGLGGRLHRQIAWAKLESLVEGAQIATEELF
;
A
#
# COMPACT_ATOMS: atom_id res chain seq x y z
N MET A 1 -6.55 16.22 7.92
CA MET A 1 -6.01 15.95 9.26
C MET A 1 -4.48 15.93 9.26
N TRP A 2 -3.82 15.13 8.40
CA TRP A 2 -2.35 14.98 8.44
C TRP A 2 -1.56 15.84 7.45
N LYS A 3 -2.21 16.59 6.56
CA LYS A 3 -1.55 17.36 5.49
C LYS A 3 -0.62 18.47 6.00
N ASP A 4 -0.89 18.98 7.20
CA ASP A 4 -0.13 20.07 7.81
C ASP A 4 0.88 19.58 8.86
N HIS A 5 1.16 18.27 8.91
CA HIS A 5 2.10 17.67 9.85
C HIS A 5 3.30 17.07 9.12
N THR A 6 4.49 17.59 9.41
CA THR A 6 5.75 17.07 8.87
C THR A 6 6.30 16.01 9.81
N LEU A 7 6.60 14.83 9.26
CA LEU A 7 7.32 13.79 9.99
C LEU A 7 8.80 14.16 10.16
N PRO A 8 9.51 13.58 11.14
CA PRO A 8 10.96 13.74 11.23
C PRO A 8 11.66 13.37 9.91
N GLU A 9 12.74 14.08 9.59
CA GLU A 9 13.54 13.82 8.38
C GLU A 9 14.00 12.36 8.32
N GLY A 10 13.88 11.75 7.14
CA GLY A 10 14.24 10.34 6.90
C GLY A 10 13.26 9.31 7.47
N THR A 11 12.08 9.74 7.94
CA THR A 11 11.04 8.79 8.38
C THR A 11 10.48 8.02 7.18
N VAL A 12 10.59 6.70 7.22
CA VAL A 12 9.94 5.79 6.26
C VAL A 12 8.68 5.22 6.86
N ILE A 13 7.56 5.27 6.13
CA ILE A 13 6.27 4.72 6.53
C ILE A 13 5.91 3.49 5.71
N TYR A 14 5.16 2.58 6.34
CA TYR A 14 4.72 1.31 5.76
C TYR A 14 3.19 1.26 5.78
N PRO A 15 2.50 2.03 4.92
CA PRO A 15 1.05 2.06 4.94
C PRO A 15 0.48 0.70 4.53
N GLY A 16 -0.56 0.29 5.27
CA GLY A 16 -1.44 -0.80 4.85
C GLY A 16 -2.33 -0.32 3.72
N VAL A 17 -2.15 -0.88 2.53
CA VAL A 17 -2.93 -0.52 1.32
C VAL A 17 -3.76 -1.68 0.79
N VAL A 18 -3.58 -2.87 1.39
CA VAL A 18 -4.32 -4.10 1.11
C VAL A 18 -4.84 -4.69 2.42
N SER A 19 -6.15 -4.97 2.47
CA SER A 19 -6.82 -5.44 3.67
C SER A 19 -6.47 -6.90 3.98
N HIS A 20 -6.19 -7.18 5.25
CA HIS A 20 -5.90 -8.51 5.77
C HIS A 20 -7.13 -9.27 6.29
N SER A 21 -8.29 -8.61 6.38
CA SER A 21 -9.48 -9.09 7.10
C SER A 21 -10.69 -9.30 6.20
N THR A 22 -10.54 -9.14 4.89
CA THR A 22 -11.61 -9.32 3.90
C THR A 22 -11.17 -10.26 2.78
N ASN A 23 -12.14 -10.97 2.21
CA ASN A 23 -11.90 -11.88 1.07
C ASN A 23 -11.86 -11.16 -0.28
N ALA A 24 -12.18 -9.86 -0.33
CA ALA A 24 -12.10 -9.07 -1.55
C ALA A 24 -10.62 -8.85 -1.91
N VAL A 25 -10.25 -9.07 -3.18
CA VAL A 25 -8.95 -8.66 -3.71
C VAL A 25 -9.09 -7.24 -4.21
N GLU A 26 -8.34 -6.31 -3.63
CA GLU A 26 -8.30 -4.92 -4.07
C GLU A 26 -7.84 -4.85 -5.52
N HIS A 27 -8.43 -3.97 -6.32
CA HIS A 27 -7.99 -3.77 -7.69
C HIS A 27 -6.62 -3.05 -7.69
N PRO A 28 -5.66 -3.40 -8.57
CA PRO A 28 -4.33 -2.77 -8.61
C PRO A 28 -4.36 -1.24 -8.67
N ARG A 29 -5.26 -0.67 -9.47
CA ARG A 29 -5.50 0.79 -9.52
C ARG A 29 -5.84 1.39 -8.13
N LEU A 30 -6.71 0.75 -7.36
CA LEU A 30 -7.04 1.22 -6.02
C LEU A 30 -5.83 1.17 -5.07
N VAL A 31 -5.00 0.14 -5.21
CA VAL A 31 -3.73 0.04 -4.45
C VAL A 31 -2.80 1.18 -4.85
N ALA A 32 -2.63 1.44 -6.14
CA ALA A 32 -1.80 2.53 -6.66
C ALA A 32 -2.25 3.90 -6.12
N ASP A 33 -3.55 4.19 -6.22
CA ASP A 33 -4.14 5.44 -5.75
C ASP A 33 -3.87 5.66 -4.24
N ARG A 34 -3.92 4.58 -3.44
CA ARG A 34 -3.59 4.63 -2.02
C ARG A 34 -2.10 4.91 -1.78
N ILE A 35 -1.20 4.26 -2.52
CA ILE A 35 0.25 4.51 -2.43
C ILE A 35 0.56 5.96 -2.75
N ILE A 36 0.00 6.47 -3.86
CA ILE A 36 0.18 7.85 -4.32
C ILE A 36 -0.27 8.84 -3.25
N GLN A 37 -1.43 8.62 -2.62
CA GLN A 37 -1.91 9.49 -1.54
C GLN A 37 -0.94 9.60 -0.35
N PHE A 38 -0.23 8.51 -0.01
CA PHE A 38 0.80 8.59 1.03
C PHE A 38 2.07 9.27 0.50
N ALA A 39 2.51 8.93 -0.71
CA ALA A 39 3.70 9.48 -1.35
C ALA A 39 3.59 11.01 -1.54
N GLU A 40 2.43 11.54 -1.89
CA GLU A 40 2.17 12.98 -2.01
C GLU A 40 2.38 13.74 -0.68
N LEU A 41 2.27 13.05 0.47
CA LEU A 41 2.41 13.67 1.78
C LEU A 41 3.83 13.58 2.35
N VAL A 42 4.53 12.47 2.11
CA VAL A 42 5.82 12.20 2.74
C VAL A 42 6.99 12.04 1.77
N GLY A 43 6.75 12.12 0.47
CA GLY A 43 7.70 11.80 -0.59
C GLY A 43 7.65 10.31 -0.98
N PRO A 44 7.72 9.98 -2.28
CA PRO A 44 7.63 8.59 -2.75
C PRO A 44 8.78 7.71 -2.23
N GLU A 45 9.95 8.28 -1.96
CA GLU A 45 11.10 7.59 -1.38
C GLU A 45 10.90 7.15 0.08
N ASN A 46 9.91 7.73 0.78
CA ASN A 46 9.62 7.45 2.19
C ASN A 46 8.43 6.51 2.39
N VAL A 47 7.92 5.88 1.33
CA VAL A 47 6.76 4.97 1.39
C VAL A 47 7.12 3.56 0.96
N ILE A 48 6.80 2.58 1.80
CA ILE A 48 6.87 1.15 1.46
C ILE A 48 5.47 0.55 1.54
N ALA A 49 4.88 0.24 0.37
CA ALA A 49 3.55 -0.35 0.30
C ALA A 49 3.50 -1.71 1.02
N SER A 50 2.47 -1.92 1.84
CA SER A 50 2.34 -3.13 2.65
C SER A 50 0.89 -3.56 2.84
N THR A 51 0.69 -4.75 3.40
CA THR A 51 -0.62 -5.20 3.91
C THR A 51 -0.90 -4.56 5.27
N ASP A 52 -2.17 -4.27 5.56
CA ASP A 52 -2.58 -3.71 6.87
C ASP A 52 -2.07 -4.52 8.08
N CYS A 53 -2.05 -5.85 7.95
CA CYS A 53 -1.52 -6.77 8.96
C CYS A 53 -1.20 -8.13 8.29
N GLY A 54 -0.78 -9.12 9.09
CA GLY A 54 -0.48 -10.46 8.58
C GLY A 54 -1.70 -11.16 7.95
N LEU A 55 -1.49 -11.76 6.78
CA LEU A 55 -2.51 -12.53 6.04
C LEU A 55 -2.71 -13.97 6.58
N GLY A 56 -1.71 -14.49 7.30
CA GLY A 56 -1.70 -15.87 7.80
C GLY A 56 -2.82 -16.14 8.80
N GLY A 57 -3.48 -17.31 8.66
CA GLY A 57 -4.55 -17.74 9.57
C GLY A 57 -5.87 -16.99 9.45
N ARG A 58 -5.96 -15.98 8.55
CA ARG A 58 -7.15 -15.13 8.37
C ARG A 58 -7.81 -15.31 7.01
N LEU A 59 -7.01 -15.61 5.98
CA LEU A 59 -7.48 -15.74 4.60
C LEU A 59 -7.13 -17.10 4.03
N HIS A 60 -7.93 -17.54 3.06
CA HIS A 60 -7.55 -18.68 2.23
C HIS A 60 -6.25 -18.36 1.46
N ARG A 61 -5.35 -19.34 1.34
CA ARG A 61 -4.01 -19.15 0.75
C ARG A 61 -4.06 -18.50 -0.63
N GLN A 62 -5.00 -18.87 -1.49
CA GLN A 62 -5.13 -18.29 -2.83
C GLN A 62 -5.52 -16.81 -2.80
N ILE A 63 -6.38 -16.40 -1.87
CA ILE A 63 -6.77 -15.00 -1.71
C ILE A 63 -5.58 -14.19 -1.20
N ALA A 64 -4.80 -14.75 -0.26
CA ALA A 64 -3.59 -14.11 0.24
C ALA A 64 -2.58 -13.86 -0.90
N TRP A 65 -2.38 -14.83 -1.80
CA TRP A 65 -1.50 -14.65 -2.97
C TRP A 65 -2.03 -13.62 -3.96
N ALA A 66 -3.33 -13.67 -4.31
CA ALA A 66 -3.93 -12.70 -5.23
C ALA A 66 -3.85 -11.26 -4.68
N LYS A 67 -3.96 -11.09 -3.36
CA LYS A 67 -3.75 -9.80 -2.68
C LYS A 67 -2.32 -9.29 -2.79
N LEU A 68 -1.33 -10.18 -2.66
CA LEU A 68 0.08 -9.82 -2.83
C LEU A 68 0.42 -9.49 -4.30
N GLU A 69 -0.17 -10.20 -5.24
CA GLU A 69 -0.05 -9.91 -6.68
C GLU A 69 -0.62 -8.53 -7.00
N SER A 70 -1.83 -8.23 -6.53
CA SER A 70 -2.44 -6.90 -6.67
C SER A 70 -1.61 -5.79 -5.99
N LEU A 71 -0.98 -6.08 -4.84
CA LEU A 71 -0.07 -5.15 -4.18
C LEU A 71 1.11 -4.79 -5.07
N VAL A 72 1.73 -5.78 -5.72
CA VAL A 72 2.87 -5.58 -6.63
C VAL A 72 2.46 -4.82 -7.87
N GLU A 73 1.35 -5.20 -8.52
CA GLU A 73 0.84 -4.50 -9.71
C GLU A 73 0.48 -3.04 -9.40
N GLY A 74 -0.18 -2.79 -8.27
CA GLY A 74 -0.50 -1.44 -7.82
C GLY A 74 0.76 -0.61 -7.52
N ALA A 75 1.78 -1.21 -6.91
CA ALA A 75 3.06 -0.54 -6.67
C ALA A 75 3.81 -0.21 -7.96
N GLN A 76 3.73 -1.07 -8.98
CA GLN A 76 4.30 -0.78 -10.30
C GLN A 76 3.61 0.44 -10.94
N ILE A 77 2.27 0.46 -10.96
CA ILE A 77 1.49 1.59 -11.48
C ILE A 77 1.84 2.89 -10.74
N ALA A 78 1.89 2.86 -9.40
CA ALA A 78 2.26 4.03 -8.62
C ALA A 78 3.68 4.51 -8.94
N THR A 79 4.62 3.60 -9.16
CA THR A 79 5.99 3.92 -9.52
C THR A 79 6.06 4.64 -10.88
N GLU A 80 5.34 4.15 -11.89
CA GLU A 80 5.26 4.79 -13.22
C GLU A 80 4.65 6.21 -13.19
N GLU A 81 3.86 6.53 -12.16
CA GLU A 81 3.20 7.84 -12.02
C GLU A 81 3.97 8.81 -11.11
N LEU A 82 4.79 8.29 -10.19
CA LEU A 82 5.54 9.09 -9.20
C LEU A 82 6.98 9.41 -9.64
N PHE A 83 7.55 8.66 -10.59
CA PHE A 83 8.94 8.76 -11.04
C PHE A 83 9.04 8.86 -12.56
#